data_AF-A0A3R9FU68-F1
#
_entry.id   AF-A0A3R9FU68-F1
#
_cell.length_a   1.000
_cell.length_b   1.000
_cell.length_c   1.000
_cell.angle_alpha   90.00
_cell.angle_beta   90.00
_cell.angle_gamma   90.00
#
_symmetry.space_group_name_H-M   'P 1'
#
loop_
_entity.id
_entity.type
_entity.pdbx_description
1 polymer ?
#
loop_
_entity_poly.entity_id
_entity_poly.type
_entity_poly.pdbx_seq_one_letter_code
_entity_poly.pdbx_strand_id
1 'polypeptide(L)'
;MSAVIQFHQLTTELIRLLENTDVDRDDKIAKVEELLNQRETLIEEIKPPYTPEELEKGKEVTLLNTKLDQLLKREKGAVQRDIKDLQNKKESNTKYVNPYQSLSTDGMFYDRRK
;
A
#
# COMPACT_ATOMS: atom_id res chain seq x y z
N MET A 1 6.37 -23.23 -18.92
CA MET A 1 5.15 -23.31 -18.08
C MET A 1 4.12 -22.37 -18.68
N SER A 2 2.83 -22.73 -18.76
CA SER A 2 1.82 -21.86 -19.40
C SER A 2 1.71 -20.50 -18.69
N ALA A 3 1.51 -19.41 -19.46
CA ALA A 3 1.28 -18.08 -18.93
C ALA A 3 0.06 -18.02 -17.99
N VAL A 4 -1.01 -18.77 -18.29
CA VAL A 4 -2.22 -18.84 -17.45
C VAL A 4 -1.91 -19.51 -16.10
N ILE A 5 -1.13 -20.59 -16.12
CA ILE A 5 -0.74 -21.31 -14.90
C ILE A 5 0.17 -20.44 -14.04
N GLN A 6 1.14 -19.75 -14.65
CA GLN A 6 2.02 -18.82 -13.95
C GLN A 6 1.22 -17.66 -13.35
N PHE A 7 0.29 -17.08 -14.11
CA PHE A 7 -0.57 -16.00 -13.62
C PHE A 7 -1.43 -16.47 -12.42
N HIS A 8 -1.95 -17.70 -12.47
CA HIS A 8 -2.65 -18.31 -11.35
C HIS A 8 -1.76 -18.46 -10.10
N GLN A 9 -0.53 -18.93 -10.28
CA GLN A 9 0.44 -19.08 -9.19
C GLN A 9 0.76 -17.74 -8.54
N LEU A 10 1.12 -16.72 -9.34
CA LEU A 10 1.40 -15.38 -8.83
C LEU A 10 0.19 -14.77 -8.12
N THR A 11 -1.02 -15.00 -8.64
CA THR A 11 -2.26 -14.54 -7.97
C THR A 11 -2.42 -15.19 -6.60
N THR A 12 -2.14 -16.49 -6.50
CA THR A 12 -2.22 -17.23 -5.23
C THR A 12 -1.15 -16.78 -4.24
N GLU A 13 0.08 -16.59 -4.71
CA GLU A 13 1.20 -16.10 -3.90
C GLU A 13 0.93 -14.70 -3.36
N LEU A 14 0.43 -13.80 -4.21
CA LEU A 14 0.08 -12.44 -3.83
C LEU A 14 -1.01 -12.43 -2.75
N ILE A 15 -2.04 -13.26 -2.88
CA ILE A 15 -3.07 -13.41 -1.84
C ILE A 15 -2.43 -13.88 -0.52
N ARG A 16 -1.58 -14.90 -0.55
CA ARG A 16 -0.90 -15.41 0.66
C ARG A 16 -0.04 -14.33 1.33
N LEU A 17 0.71 -13.55 0.54
CA LEU A 17 1.53 -12.46 1.04
C LEU A 17 0.67 -11.38 1.69
N LEU A 18 -0.46 -10.99 1.07
CA LEU A 18 -1.37 -9.97 1.59
C LEU A 18 -2.08 -10.44 2.88
N GLU A 19 -2.39 -11.74 3.00
CA GLU A 19 -2.97 -12.33 4.20
C GLU A 19 -1.97 -12.50 5.34
N ASN A 20 -0.67 -12.60 5.04
CA ASN A 20 0.37 -12.73 6.05
C ASN A 20 0.60 -11.42 6.81
N THR A 21 0.51 -11.49 8.15
CA THR A 21 0.72 -10.37 9.08
C THR A 21 2.13 -10.30 9.66
N ASP A 22 2.93 -11.36 9.48
CA ASP A 22 4.24 -11.51 10.14
C ASP A 22 5.40 -10.99 9.29
N VAL A 23 5.11 -10.46 8.09
CA VAL A 23 6.11 -9.88 7.19
C VAL A 23 6.30 -8.41 7.53
N ASP A 24 7.56 -7.96 7.53
CA ASP A 24 7.85 -6.53 7.63
C ASP A 24 7.09 -5.74 6.56
N ARG A 25 6.61 -4.56 6.95
CA ARG A 25 5.73 -3.76 6.12
C ARG A 25 6.38 -3.33 4.82
N ASP A 26 7.62 -2.85 4.87
CA ASP A 26 8.29 -2.30 3.69
C ASP A 26 8.70 -3.44 2.75
N ASP A 27 9.16 -4.57 3.32
CA ASP A 27 9.40 -5.81 2.56
C ASP A 27 8.14 -6.36 1.90
N LYS A 28 6.99 -6.30 2.61
CA LYS A 28 5.69 -6.74 2.08
C LYS A 28 5.27 -5.87 0.91
N ILE A 29 5.42 -4.54 1.00
CA ILE A 29 5.10 -3.61 -0.09
C ILE A 29 5.97 -3.90 -1.31
N ALA A 30 7.29 -4.03 -1.14
CA ALA A 30 8.21 -4.31 -2.23
C ALA A 30 7.87 -5.61 -2.96
N LYS A 31 7.59 -6.69 -2.22
CA LYS A 31 7.19 -7.98 -2.79
C LYS A 31 5.82 -7.93 -3.48
N VAL A 32 4.86 -7.18 -2.93
CA VAL A 32 3.56 -6.95 -3.57
C VAL A 32 3.75 -6.25 -4.92
N GLU A 33 4.57 -5.20 -4.99
CA GLU A 33 4.87 -4.50 -6.23
C GLU A 33 5.55 -5.41 -7.25
N GLU A 34 6.54 -6.20 -6.82
CA GLU A 34 7.22 -7.17 -7.68
C GLU A 34 6.24 -8.17 -8.30
N LEU A 35 5.40 -8.80 -7.48
CA LEU A 35 4.39 -9.77 -7.93
C LEU A 35 3.34 -9.14 -8.85
N LEU A 36 2.94 -7.89 -8.60
CA LEU A 36 2.02 -7.15 -9.46
C LEU A 36 2.64 -6.88 -10.85
N ASN A 37 3.90 -6.46 -10.91
CA ASN A 37 4.61 -6.21 -12.17
C ASN A 37 4.76 -7.50 -12.98
N GLN A 38 5.14 -8.61 -12.33
CA GLN A 38 5.22 -9.91 -12.99
C GLN A 38 3.85 -10.35 -13.55
N ARG A 39 2.76 -10.13 -12.78
CA ARG A 39 1.40 -10.42 -13.26
C ARG A 39 1.02 -9.57 -14.47
N GLU A 40 1.35 -8.29 -14.48
CA GLU A 40 1.07 -7.39 -15.60
C GLU A 40 1.73 -7.90 -16.89
N THR A 41 3.01 -8.30 -16.83
CA THR A 41 3.70 -8.86 -18.00
C THR A 41 3.05 -10.14 -18.53
N LEU A 42 2.58 -11.03 -17.64
CA LEU A 42 1.95 -12.28 -18.04
C LEU A 42 0.57 -12.10 -18.69
N ILE A 43 -0.16 -11.03 -18.37
CA ILE A 43 -1.48 -10.76 -18.99
C ILE A 43 -1.35 -10.64 -20.50
N GLU A 44 -0.27 -10.04 -21.00
CA GLU A 44 -0.03 -9.87 -22.44
C GLU A 44 0.26 -11.20 -23.16
N GLU A 45 0.69 -12.21 -22.42
CA GLU A 45 1.02 -13.54 -22.92
C GLU A 45 -0.16 -14.52 -22.89
N ILE A 46 -1.22 -14.20 -22.14
CA ILE A 46 -2.44 -15.03 -22.07
C ILE A 46 -3.26 -14.86 -23.35
N LYS A 47 -3.04 -15.77 -24.31
CA LYS A 47 -3.71 -15.77 -25.62
C LYS A 47 -4.20 -17.17 -26.00
N PRO A 48 -5.31 -17.29 -26.74
CA PRO A 48 -5.80 -18.58 -27.22
C PRO A 48 -4.86 -19.16 -28.31
N PRO A 49 -4.93 -20.49 -28.58
CA PRO A 49 -5.86 -21.47 -28.01
C PRO A 49 -5.46 -21.96 -26.62
N TYR A 50 -6.45 -22.30 -25.79
CA TYR A 50 -6.25 -22.80 -24.42
C TYR A 50 -6.47 -24.31 -24.32
N THR A 51 -5.65 -24.96 -23.51
CA THR A 51 -5.84 -26.33 -23.04
C THR A 51 -6.95 -26.41 -21.98
N PRO A 52 -7.54 -27.60 -21.74
CA PRO A 52 -8.53 -27.78 -20.68
C PRO A 52 -8.03 -27.35 -19.29
N GLU A 53 -6.77 -27.65 -18.98
CA GLU A 53 -6.13 -27.25 -17.72
C GLU A 53 -6.05 -25.72 -17.58
N GLU A 54 -5.64 -25.01 -18.64
CA GLU A 54 -5.60 -23.54 -18.64
C GLU A 54 -6.99 -22.92 -18.49
N LEU A 55 -8.02 -23.53 -19.07
CA LEU A 55 -9.40 -23.07 -18.89
C LEU A 55 -9.87 -23.22 -17.44
N GLU A 56 -9.51 -24.31 -16.76
CA GLU A 56 -9.80 -24.48 -15.33
C GLU A 56 -9.04 -23.45 -14.48
N LYS A 57 -7.74 -23.27 -14.72
CA LYS A 57 -6.95 -22.26 -14.00
C LYS A 57 -7.39 -20.84 -14.28
N GLY A 58 -7.84 -20.53 -15.49
CA GLY A 58 -8.43 -19.24 -15.83
C GLY A 58 -9.71 -18.96 -15.03
N LYS A 59 -10.56 -19.97 -14.81
CA LYS A 59 -11.76 -19.84 -13.95
C LYS A 59 -11.40 -19.65 -12.48
N GLU A 60 -10.40 -20.37 -11.98
CA GLU A 60 -9.91 -20.17 -10.61
C GLU A 60 -9.36 -18.74 -10.43
N VAL A 61 -8.59 -18.25 -11.40
CA VAL A 61 -8.02 -16.88 -11.40
C VAL A 61 -9.10 -15.81 -11.29
N THR A 62 -10.20 -15.92 -12.03
CA THR A 62 -11.25 -14.88 -11.98
C THR A 62 -11.90 -14.79 -10.59
N LEU A 63 -12.08 -15.93 -9.92
CA LEU A 63 -12.55 -15.96 -8.53
C LEU A 63 -11.52 -15.37 -7.56
N LEU A 64 -10.25 -15.79 -7.69
CA LEU A 64 -9.16 -15.29 -6.86
C LEU A 64 -8.95 -13.78 -7.03
N ASN A 65 -9.14 -13.24 -8.24
CA ASN A 65 -9.03 -11.80 -8.50
C ASN A 65 -9.99 -10.96 -7.66
N THR A 66 -11.19 -11.47 -7.37
CA THR A 66 -12.16 -10.76 -6.52
C THR A 66 -11.65 -10.67 -5.09
N LYS A 67 -11.10 -11.77 -4.55
CA LYS A 67 -10.48 -11.78 -3.22
C LYS A 67 -9.24 -10.88 -3.18
N LEU A 68 -8.41 -10.96 -4.22
CA LEU A 68 -7.19 -10.16 -4.33
C LEU A 68 -7.49 -8.65 -4.34
N ASP A 69 -8.50 -8.20 -5.09
CA ASP A 69 -8.90 -6.79 -5.14
C ASP A 69 -9.32 -6.27 -3.75
N GLN A 70 -10.05 -7.07 -2.97
CA GLN A 70 -10.42 -6.72 -1.59
C GLN A 70 -9.18 -6.56 -0.69
N LEU A 71 -8.22 -7.48 -0.80
CA LEU A 71 -6.98 -7.44 -0.03
C LEU A 71 -6.12 -6.23 -0.40
N LEU A 72 -5.96 -5.94 -1.70
CA LEU A 72 -5.21 -4.77 -2.16
C LEU A 72 -5.86 -3.46 -1.72
N LYS A 73 -7.20 -3.36 -1.74
CA LYS A 73 -7.92 -2.20 -1.19
C LYS A 73 -7.65 -2.02 0.30
N ARG A 74 -7.62 -3.11 1.07
CA ARG A 74 -7.30 -3.09 2.50
C ARG A 74 -5.87 -2.60 2.75
N GLU A 75 -4.89 -3.15 2.03
CA GLU A 75 -3.49 -2.75 2.17
C GLU A 75 -3.27 -1.29 1.75
N LYS A 76 -3.88 -0.85 0.63
CA LYS A 76 -3.87 0.56 0.23
C LYS A 76 -4.41 1.47 1.33
N GLY A 77 -5.51 1.07 1.97
CA GLY A 77 -6.08 1.81 3.09
C GLY A 77 -5.14 1.86 4.32
N ALA A 78 -4.39 0.80 4.59
CA ALA A 78 -3.38 0.79 5.65
C ALA A 78 -2.24 1.77 5.33
N VAL A 79 -1.68 1.70 4.12
CA VAL A 79 -0.62 2.62 3.67
C VAL A 79 -1.07 4.09 3.74
N GLN A 80 -2.30 4.39 3.33
CA GLN A 80 -2.87 5.74 3.41
C GLN A 80 -2.97 6.25 4.86
N ARG A 81 -3.37 5.40 5.81
CA ARG A 81 -3.40 5.75 7.23
C ARG A 81 -2.00 6.06 7.75
N ASP A 82 -1.01 5.25 7.41
CA ASP A 82 0.36 5.46 7.85
C ASP A 82 0.92 6.80 7.36
N ILE A 83 0.67 7.15 6.09
CA ILE A 83 1.06 8.46 5.53
C ILE A 83 0.42 9.61 6.32
N LYS A 84 -0.88 9.50 6.62
CA LYS A 84 -1.61 10.51 7.38
C LYS A 84 -1.07 10.64 8.82
N ASP A 85 -0.77 9.52 9.47
CA ASP A 85 -0.23 9.52 10.83
C ASP A 85 1.18 10.11 10.89
N LEU A 86 2.00 9.87 9.88
CA LEU A 86 3.31 10.51 9.73
C LEU A 86 3.18 12.03 9.56
N GLN A 87 2.22 12.50 8.77
CA GLN A 87 1.95 13.93 8.59
C GLN A 87 1.47 14.58 9.91
N ASN A 88 0.50 13.96 10.58
CA ASN A 88 -0.02 14.45 11.88
C ASN A 88 1.06 14.53 12.95
N LYS A 89 1.97 13.54 13.01
CA LYS A 89 3.12 13.55 13.94
C LYS A 89 4.06 14.71 13.63
N LYS A 90 4.35 15.00 12.36
CA LYS A 90 5.19 16.15 11.96
C LYS A 90 4.54 17.48 12.37
N GLU A 91 3.25 17.66 12.10
CA GLU A 91 2.50 18.87 12.49
C GLU A 91 2.38 19.05 14.01
N SER A 92 2.22 17.96 14.74
CA SER A 92 2.18 18.02 16.20
C SER A 92 3.55 18.42 16.75
N ASN A 93 4.63 17.82 16.24
CA ASN A 93 5.98 18.13 16.69
C ASN A 93 6.38 19.59 16.39
N THR A 94 5.98 20.16 15.25
CA THR A 94 6.23 21.59 14.95
C THR A 94 5.46 22.54 15.87
N LYS A 95 4.24 22.18 16.30
CA LYS A 95 3.46 22.95 17.28
C LYS A 95 4.06 22.94 18.69
N TYR A 96 4.67 21.81 19.10
CA TYR A 96 5.32 21.70 20.42
C TYR A 96 6.72 22.35 20.46
N VAL A 97 7.47 22.34 19.35
CA VAL A 97 8.82 22.93 19.29
C VAL A 97 8.80 24.44 19.17
N ASN A 98 7.68 25.06 18.78
CA ASN A 98 7.60 26.52 18.64
C ASN A 98 6.44 27.21 19.42
N PRO A 99 6.41 27.12 20.76
CA PRO A 99 5.38 27.80 21.58
C PRO A 99 5.46 29.33 21.57
N TYR A 100 6.54 29.91 21.02
CA TYR A 100 6.86 31.33 21.11
C TYR A 100 6.87 32.06 19.76
N GLN A 101 6.62 31.37 18.63
CA GLN A 101 6.66 32.03 17.31
C GLN A 101 5.51 33.04 17.09
N SER A 102 4.45 32.97 17.91
CA SER A 102 3.32 33.92 17.87
C SER A 102 3.30 34.92 19.01
N LEU A 103 4.39 35.08 19.78
CA LEU A 103 4.55 36.25 20.64
C LEU A 103 5.00 37.43 19.78
N SER A 104 4.07 37.91 18.95
CA SER A 104 4.12 39.28 18.44
C SER A 104 4.27 40.22 19.64
N THR A 105 5.39 40.92 19.64
CA THR A 105 5.87 41.86 20.63
C THR A 105 4.91 43.04 20.77
N ASP A 106 3.84 42.90 21.56
CA ASP A 106 3.10 44.03 22.10
C ASP A 106 3.23 44.03 23.63
N GLY A 107 4.50 44.12 24.08
CA GLY A 107 4.89 44.16 25.48
C GLY A 107 5.50 45.52 25.81
N MET A 108 4.76 46.61 25.63
CA MET A 108 5.16 47.91 26.17
C MET A 108 4.55 48.11 27.56
N PHE A 109 5.32 47.80 28.61
CA PHE A 109 5.13 48.40 29.93
C PHE A 109 6.44 49.11 30.32
N TYR A 110 6.47 50.43 30.15
CA TYR A 110 7.48 51.28 30.77
C TYR A 110 6.78 52.10 31.87
N ASP A 111 6.83 51.62 33.11
CA ASP A 111 6.58 52.45 34.30
C ASP A 111 7.76 53.42 34.41
N ARG A 112 7.56 54.69 34.01
CA ARG A 112 8.54 55.75 34.28
C ARG A 112 8.12 56.50 35.53
N ARG A 113 8.72 56.12 36.67
CA ARG A 113 8.80 56.97 37.86
C ARG A 113 10.12 57.74 37.88
N LYS A 114 10.06 59.02 37.51
CA LYS A 114 10.65 60.18 38.20
C LYS A 114 10.58 61.41 37.30
#